data_AF-A0ABD0NWU8-F1
#
_entry.id   AF-A0ABD0NWU8-F1
#
_cell.length_a   1.000
_cell.length_b   1.000
_cell.length_c   1.000
_cell.angle_alpha   90.00
_cell.angle_beta   90.00
_cell.angle_gamma   90.00
#
_symmetry.space_group_name_H-M   'P 1'
#
loop_
_entity.id
_entity.type
_entity.pdbx_description
1 polymer ?
#
loop_
_entity_poly.entity_id
_entity_poly.type
_entity_poly.pdbx_seq_one_letter_code
_entity_poly.pdbx_strand_id
1 'polypeptide(L)' 'MEENDNMDYFYQQVLQKDVTRRLQVGPDLIDYLSDPQRSCDVEQDKPRLDKTIDELTGWVNSSNYK' A
#
# COMPACT_ATOMS: atom_id res chain seq x y z
N MET A 1 -8.14 -6.48 -16.94
CA MET A 1 -8.06 -5.40 -15.94
C MET A 1 -6.92 -5.80 -15.05
N GLU A 2 -5.82 -5.05 -15.04
CA GLU A 2 -4.64 -5.40 -14.27
C GLU A 2 -5.01 -5.55 -12.80
N GLU A 3 -4.81 -6.74 -12.22
CA GLU A 3 -5.12 -7.06 -10.81
C GLU A 3 -4.31 -6.23 -9.80
N ASN A 4 -3.41 -5.37 -10.30
CA ASN A 4 -2.45 -4.59 -9.52
C ASN A 4 -2.82 -3.09 -9.39
N ASP A 5 -4.01 -2.68 -9.84
CA ASP A 5 -4.38 -1.26 -9.99
C ASP A 5 -5.53 -0.84 -9.04
N ASN A 6 -5.49 -1.30 -7.78
CA ASN A 6 -6.45 -0.87 -6.76
C ASN A 6 -5.87 -0.93 -5.34
N MET A 7 -6.53 -0.29 -4.40
CA MET A 7 -6.10 -0.20 -3.02
C MET A 7 -6.11 -1.56 -2.29
N ASP A 8 -6.98 -2.50 -2.68
CA ASP A 8 -7.00 -3.86 -2.11
C ASP A 8 -5.69 -4.61 -2.41
N TYR A 9 -5.18 -4.50 -3.64
CA TYR A 9 -3.91 -5.09 -4.03
C TYR A 9 -2.77 -4.61 -3.13
N PHE A 10 -2.61 -3.29 -2.97
CA PHE A 10 -1.57 -2.70 -2.14
C PHE A 10 -1.70 -3.10 -0.68
N TYR A 11 -2.92 -3.08 -0.15
CA TYR A 11 -3.20 -3.56 1.20
C TYR A 11 -2.78 -5.03 1.38
N GLN A 12 -3.14 -5.91 0.45
CA GLN A 12 -2.72 -7.31 0.48
C GLN A 12 -1.19 -7.46 0.41
N GLN A 13 -0.49 -6.63 -0.38
CA GLN A 13 0.98 -6.65 -0.43
C GLN A 13 1.60 -6.23 0.90
N VAL A 14 1.05 -5.19 1.54
CA VAL A 14 1.53 -4.70 2.84
C VAL A 14 1.30 -5.73 3.95
N LEU A 15 0.25 -6.55 3.89
CA LEU A 15 0.01 -7.63 4.85
C LEU A 15 1.01 -8.80 4.72
N GLN A 16 1.64 -9.02 3.57
CA GLN A 16 2.54 -10.15 3.34
C GLN A 16 3.79 -10.07 4.21
N LYS A 17 4.24 -11.14 4.86
CA LYS A 17 5.47 -11.09 5.71
C LYS A 17 6.79 -10.87 4.94
N ASP A 18 6.74 -10.85 3.61
CA ASP A 18 7.90 -10.66 2.75
C ASP A 18 8.29 -9.18 2.66
N VAL A 19 9.40 -8.84 3.29
CA VAL A 19 9.96 -7.48 3.31
C VAL A 19 10.34 -7.01 1.91
N THR A 20 10.98 -7.85 1.10
CA THR A 20 11.47 -7.48 -0.24
C THR A 20 10.30 -7.07 -1.12
N ARG A 21 9.21 -7.84 -1.06
CA ARG A 21 8.00 -7.58 -1.84
C ARG A 21 7.31 -6.28 -1.44
N ARG A 22 7.22 -5.98 -0.13
CA ARG A 22 6.70 -4.70 0.35
C ARG A 22 7.57 -3.52 -0.07
N LEU A 23 8.89 -3.66 -0.05
CA LEU A 23 9.79 -2.60 -0.50
C LEU A 23 9.63 -2.35 -2.01
N GLN A 24 9.40 -3.40 -2.80
CA GLN A 24 9.11 -3.29 -4.23
C GLN A 24 7.76 -2.62 -4.51
N VAL A 25 6.73 -2.86 -3.69
CA VAL A 25 5.40 -2.27 -3.89
C VAL A 25 5.32 -0.80 -3.48
N GLY A 26 6.29 -0.29 -2.71
CA GLY A 26 6.30 1.09 -2.23
C GLY A 26 6.25 2.14 -3.34
N PRO A 27 7.18 2.11 -4.32
CA PRO A 27 7.12 2.99 -5.49
C PRO A 27 5.82 2.88 -6.28
N ASP A 28 5.31 1.66 -6.49
CA ASP A 28 4.06 1.42 -7.21
C ASP A 28 2.86 2.03 -6.47
N LEU A 29 2.83 1.94 -5.14
CA LEU A 29 1.81 2.57 -4.31
C LEU A 29 1.86 4.10 -4.41
N ILE A 30 3.06 4.69 -4.42
CA ILE A 30 3.23 6.14 -4.58
C ILE A 30 2.75 6.60 -5.96
N ASP A 31 3.10 5.88 -7.02
CA ASP A 31 2.65 6.15 -8.39
C ASP A 31 1.12 6.08 -8.50
N TYR A 32 0.52 5.03 -7.93
CA TYR A 32 -0.93 4.86 -7.88
C TYR A 32 -1.63 6.00 -7.12
N LEU A 33 -1.15 6.37 -5.93
CA LEU A 33 -1.72 7.47 -5.13
C LEU A 33 -1.48 8.86 -5.75
N SER A 34 -0.51 8.99 -6.65
CA SER A 34 -0.21 10.24 -7.35
C SER A 34 -1.21 10.54 -8.48
N ASP A 35 -1.97 9.54 -8.92
CA ASP A 35 -2.99 9.67 -9.97
C ASP A 35 -4.41 9.53 -9.38
N PRO A 36 -5.15 10.64 -9.24
CA PRO A 36 -6.52 10.63 -8.71
C PRO A 36 -7.49 9.77 -9.53
N GLN A 37 -7.25 9.60 -10.85
CA GLN A 37 -8.11 8.77 -11.69
C GLN A 37 -7.90 7.28 -11.42
N ARG A 38 -6.68 6.88 -11.05
CA ARG A 38 -6.37 5.50 -10.66
C ARG A 38 -6.78 5.23 -9.22
N SER A 39 -6.59 6.19 -8.32
CA SER A 39 -6.91 6.06 -6.90
C SER A 39 -8.36 6.44 -6.53
N CYS A 40 -9.33 6.31 -7.45
CA CYS A 40 -10.72 6.69 -7.15
C CYS A 40 -11.34 5.83 -6.04
N ASP A 41 -10.93 4.56 -5.91
CA ASP A 41 -11.38 3.67 -4.84
C ASP A 41 -10.84 4.05 -3.46
N VAL A 42 -9.67 4.71 -3.40
CA VAL A 42 -9.10 5.26 -2.16
C VAL A 42 -9.98 6.36 -1.59
N GLU A 43 -10.51 7.24 -2.46
CA GLU A 43 -11.42 8.31 -2.00
C GLU A 43 -12.72 7.73 -1.44
N GLN A 44 -13.18 6.60 -1.98
CA GLN A 44 -14.37 5.89 -1.54
C GLN A 44 -14.16 5.04 -0.28
N ASP A 45 -12.94 4.53 -0.07
CA ASP A 45 -12.57 3.68 1.07
C ASP A 45 -11.35 4.22 1.82
N LYS A 46 -11.49 5.43 2.36
CA LYS A 46 -10.46 6.04 3.23
C LYS A 46 -10.01 5.14 4.39
N PRO A 47 -10.91 4.40 5.09
CA PRO A 47 -10.49 3.50 6.16
C PRO A 47 -9.51 2.40 5.72
N ARG A 48 -9.53 1.99 4.45
CA ARG A 48 -8.57 1.02 3.91
C ARG A 48 -7.20 1.62 3.69
N LEU A 49 -7.13 2.85 3.21
CA LEU A 49 -5.88 3.59 3.12
C LEU A 49 -5.27 3.73 4.52
N ASP A 50 -6.05 4.19 5.50
CA ASP A 50 -5.59 4.36 6.88
C ASP A 50 -4.96 3.06 7.42
N LYS A 51 -5.65 1.91 7.26
CA LYS A 51 -5.10 0.60 7.65
C LYS A 51 -3.80 0.24 6.94
N THR A 52 -3.70 0.54 5.65
CA THR A 52 -2.49 0.25 4.88
C THR A 52 -1.31 1.08 5.38
N ILE A 53 -1.55 2.36 5.70
CA ILE A 53 -0.54 3.25 6.28
C ILE A 53 -0.17 2.81 7.71
N ASP A 54 -1.13 2.38 8.52
CA ASP A 54 -0.89 1.85 9.87
C ASP A 54 -0.01 0.59 9.82
N GLU A 55 -0.31 -0.36 8.93
CA GLU A 55 0.50 -1.58 8.77
C GLU A 55 1.92 -1.27 8.26
N LEU A 56 2.08 -0.34 7.32
CA LEU A 56 3.38 0.14 6.88
C LEU A 56 4.16 0.80 8.03
N THR A 57 3.49 1.63 8.83
CA THR A 57 4.10 2.33 9.99
C THR A 57 4.51 1.33 11.07
N GLY A 58 3.65 0.36 11.40
CA GLY A 58 3.97 -0.73 12.33
C GLY A 58 5.15 -1.56 11.84
N TRP A 59 5.25 -1.79 10.53
CA TRP A 59 6.38 -2.48 9.93
C TRP A 59 7.68 -1.68 10.02
N VAL A 60 7.68 -0.38 9.68
CA VAL A 60 8.88 0.47 9.80
C VAL A 60 9.38 0.49 11.25
N ASN A 61 8.45 0.63 12.22
CA ASN A 61 8.78 0.63 13.64
C ASN A 61 9.31 -0.73 14.15
N SER A 62 8.86 -1.85 13.58
CA SER A 62 9.26 -3.20 14.01
C SER A 62 10.51 -3.72 13.28
N SER A 63 10.83 -3.21 12.10
CA SER A 63 11.88 -3.77 11.24
C SER A 63 13.30 -3.40 11.65
N ASN A 64 13.48 -2.64 12.73
CA ASN A 64 14.79 -2.10 13.15
C ASN A 64 15.49 -1.37 11.98
N TYR A 65 14.69 -0.82 11.06
CA TYR A 65 15.13 -0.15 9.85
C TYR A 65 15.74 1.20 10.28
N LYS A 66 17.07 1.32 10.20
CA LYS A 66 17.84 2.53 10.50
C LYS A 66 18.27 3.22 9.22
#